data_AF-A0A838GAI1-F1
#
_entry.id   AF-A0A838GAI1-F1
#
_cell.length_a   1.000
_cell.length_b   1.000
_cell.length_c   1.000
_cell.angle_alpha   90.00
_cell.angle_beta   90.00
_cell.angle_gamma   90.00
#
_symmetry.space_group_name_H-M   'P 1'
#
loop_
_entity.id
_entity.type
_entity.pdbx_description
1 polymer ?
#
loop_
_entity_poly.entity_id
_entity_poly.type
_entity_poly.pdbx_seq_one_letter_code
_entity_poly.pdbx_strand_id
1 'polypeptide(L)'
;MTTVVTCPHPPLLLRPLSGTQDVVEELRVACLTALQPVVSVNPAVIVVVGGADRATEWDADTPVDVRRFGTTGPRTGPGLPLSLGVGRWLLDEVGWTGRTELLAVCWDTSDGDLEALAARLLARADRENLAVLLLGEGSTRRGATAPGFLDERA
;
A
#
# COMPACT_ATOMS: atom_id res chain seq x y z
N MET A 1 9.74 -15.46 11.46
CA MET A 1 8.80 -14.48 12.06
C MET A 1 8.39 -13.53 10.94
N THR A 2 7.14 -13.60 10.51
CA THR A 2 6.60 -12.76 9.43
C THR A 2 6.35 -11.36 9.96
N THR A 3 6.94 -10.35 9.33
CA THR A 3 6.67 -8.95 9.69
C THR A 3 5.58 -8.41 8.78
N VAL A 4 4.55 -7.80 9.38
CA VAL A 4 3.48 -7.11 8.65
C VAL A 4 3.49 -5.65 9.09
N VAL A 5 3.55 -4.75 8.13
CA VAL A 5 3.38 -3.31 8.34
C VAL A 5 2.17 -2.85 7.56
N THR A 6 1.37 -1.98 8.19
CA THR A 6 0.20 -1.38 7.55
C THR A 6 0.48 0.09 7.28
N CYS A 7 0.10 0.57 6.11
CA CYS A 7 0.15 1.99 5.76
C CYS A 7 -1.15 2.37 5.03
N PRO A 8 -1.70 3.58 5.25
CA PRO A 8 -2.75 4.09 4.40
C PRO A 8 -2.20 4.47 3.02
N HIS A 9 -3.09 4.74 2.07
CA HIS A 9 -2.72 5.09 0.71
C HIS A 9 -3.47 6.33 0.16
N PRO A 10 -3.63 7.44 0.92
CA PRO A 10 -4.20 8.63 0.35
C PRO A 10 -3.25 9.15 -0.76
N PRO A 11 -3.79 9.61 -1.91
CA PRO A 11 -2.95 10.07 -3.03
C PRO A 11 -1.90 11.10 -2.65
N LEU A 12 -2.18 11.95 -1.65
CA LEU A 12 -1.27 12.99 -1.16
C LEU A 12 0.04 12.46 -0.58
N LEU A 13 0.14 11.17 -0.24
CA LEU A 13 1.43 10.56 0.12
C LEU A 13 2.43 10.67 -1.04
N LEU A 14 1.96 10.56 -2.29
CA LEU A 14 2.79 10.75 -3.48
C LEU A 14 3.20 12.22 -3.57
N ARG A 15 4.50 12.51 -3.35
CA ARG A 15 5.05 13.88 -3.36
C ARG A 15 4.65 14.71 -4.59
N PRO A 16 4.61 14.18 -5.83
CA PRO A 16 4.15 14.95 -6.99
C PRO A 16 2.69 15.42 -6.94
N LEU A 17 1.87 14.85 -6.06
CA LEU A 17 0.47 15.25 -5.84
C LEU A 17 0.31 16.20 -4.65
N SER A 18 1.40 16.45 -3.90
CA SER A 18 1.44 17.48 -2.87
C SER A 18 1.62 18.86 -3.50
N GLY A 19 0.95 19.87 -2.96
CA GLY A 19 1.14 21.26 -3.35
C GLY A 19 2.39 21.87 -2.72
N THR A 20 2.44 23.21 -2.68
CA THR A 20 3.51 23.94 -1.98
C THR A 20 3.53 23.67 -0.46
N GLN A 21 2.39 23.28 0.11
CA GLN A 21 2.26 22.84 1.49
C GLN A 21 2.19 21.32 1.56
N ASP A 22 2.96 20.75 2.48
CA ASP A 22 2.98 19.33 2.75
C ASP A 22 1.95 18.96 3.84
N VAL A 23 0.68 18.94 3.44
CA VAL A 23 -0.45 18.75 4.39
C VAL A 23 -0.53 17.34 4.98
N VAL A 24 0.31 16.40 4.52
CA VAL A 24 0.40 15.03 5.03
C VAL A 24 1.79 14.67 5.52
N GLU A 25 2.61 15.67 5.88
CA GLU A 25 3.99 15.47 6.35
C GLU A 25 4.07 14.46 7.50
N GLU A 26 3.28 14.66 8.56
CA GLU A 26 3.27 13.78 9.74
C GLU A 26 2.88 12.35 9.36
N LEU A 27 1.87 12.19 8.51
CA LEU A 27 1.42 10.87 8.05
C LEU A 27 2.52 10.16 7.25
N ARG A 28 3.19 10.90 6.37
CA ARG A 28 4.28 10.34 5.57
C ARG A 28 5.44 9.92 6.46
N VAL A 29 5.85 10.77 7.42
CA VAL A 29 6.90 10.44 8.39
C VAL A 29 6.52 9.17 9.17
N ALA A 30 5.27 9.03 9.59
CA ALA A 30 4.79 7.83 10.28
C ALA A 30 4.90 6.57 9.40
N CYS A 31 4.48 6.64 8.13
CA CYS A 31 4.59 5.52 7.19
C CYS A 31 6.05 5.10 6.96
N LEU A 32 6.94 6.07 6.72
CA LEU A 32 8.37 5.81 6.50
C LEU A 32 9.02 5.23 7.75
N THR A 33 8.68 5.75 8.93
CA THR A 33 9.19 5.25 10.22
C THR A 33 8.72 3.82 10.49
N ALA A 34 7.46 3.49 10.17
CA ALA A 34 6.94 2.14 10.32
C ALA A 34 7.65 1.11 9.42
N LEU A 35 8.11 1.53 8.25
CA LEU A 35 8.83 0.68 7.29
C LEU A 35 10.32 0.50 7.58
N GLN A 36 10.95 1.45 8.29
CA GLN A 36 12.38 1.41 8.60
C GLN A 36 12.84 0.09 9.26
N PRO A 37 12.17 -0.46 10.30
CA PRO A 37 12.57 -1.73 10.89
C PRO A 37 12.48 -2.91 9.91
N VAL A 38 11.50 -2.90 8.99
CA VAL A 38 11.32 -3.94 7.99
C VAL A 38 12.47 -3.95 7.00
N VAL A 39 12.84 -2.79 6.46
CA VAL A 39 13.96 -2.66 5.52
C VAL A 39 15.28 -2.99 6.21
N SER A 40 15.44 -2.61 7.48
CA SER A 40 16.67 -2.86 8.25
C SER A 40 16.98 -4.34 8.48
N VAL A 41 15.95 -5.20 8.50
CA VAL A 41 16.15 -6.67 8.61
C VAL A 41 16.34 -7.36 7.26
N ASN A 42 16.35 -6.59 6.17
CA ASN A 42 16.61 -7.02 4.79
C ASN A 42 15.90 -8.35 4.42
N PRO A 43 14.56 -8.35 4.36
CA PRO A 43 13.80 -9.55 3.99
C PRO A 43 14.20 -10.05 2.60
N ALA A 44 14.02 -11.33 2.34
CA ALA A 44 14.23 -11.89 1.01
C ALA A 44 13.25 -11.30 -0.02
N VAL A 45 12.06 -10.93 0.43
CA VAL A 45 11.01 -10.29 -0.39
C VAL A 45 10.09 -9.44 0.48
N ILE A 46 9.66 -8.29 -0.06
CA ILE A 46 8.52 -7.53 0.46
C ILE A 46 7.34 -7.71 -0.48
N VAL A 47 6.24 -8.28 0.02
CA VAL A 47 4.97 -8.37 -0.71
C VAL A 47 4.11 -7.16 -0.35
N VAL A 48 3.84 -6.32 -1.34
CA VAL A 48 2.92 -5.19 -1.23
C VAL A 48 1.52 -5.68 -1.56
N VAL A 49 0.59 -5.59 -0.60
CA VAL A 49 -0.80 -5.99 -0.78
C VAL A 49 -1.67 -4.75 -0.68
N GLY A 50 -2.54 -4.51 -1.66
CA GLY A 50 -3.42 -3.35 -1.66
C GLY A 50 -4.72 -3.61 -2.41
N GLY A 51 -5.78 -2.88 -2.06
CA GLY A 51 -7.06 -3.01 -2.76
C GLY A 51 -7.04 -2.37 -4.16
N ALA A 52 -7.74 -2.97 -5.12
CA ALA A 52 -7.95 -2.45 -6.46
C ALA A 52 -9.24 -3.00 -7.08
N ASP A 53 -9.63 -2.52 -8.26
CA ASP A 53 -10.85 -2.97 -8.95
C ASP A 53 -10.76 -4.41 -9.49
N ARG A 54 -9.55 -5.02 -9.47
CA ARG A 54 -9.32 -6.39 -9.91
C ARG A 54 -8.26 -7.04 -9.03
N ALA A 55 -8.54 -8.26 -8.57
CA ALA A 55 -7.55 -9.09 -7.91
C ALA A 55 -6.56 -9.65 -8.94
N THR A 56 -5.29 -9.29 -8.83
CA THR A 56 -4.23 -9.75 -9.74
C THR A 56 -2.83 -9.45 -9.18
N GLU A 57 -1.83 -10.18 -9.65
CA GLU A 57 -0.43 -9.83 -9.42
C GLU A 57 0.01 -8.80 -10.47
N TRP A 58 0.75 -7.79 -10.03
CA TRP A 58 1.26 -6.73 -10.88
C TRP A 58 2.76 -6.89 -11.09
N ASP A 59 3.22 -6.58 -12.29
CA ASP A 59 4.64 -6.46 -12.58
C ASP A 59 5.25 -5.35 -11.73
N ALA A 60 6.32 -5.67 -10.98
CA ALA A 60 7.02 -4.74 -10.12
C ALA A 60 7.67 -3.58 -10.90
N ASP A 61 7.91 -3.76 -12.20
CA ASP A 61 8.43 -2.73 -13.10
C ASP A 61 7.32 -1.82 -13.67
N THR A 62 6.04 -2.09 -13.35
CA THR A 62 4.94 -1.20 -13.73
C THR A 62 5.12 0.18 -13.08
N PRO A 63 5.14 1.28 -13.85
CA PRO A 63 5.42 2.60 -13.31
C PRO A 63 4.32 3.09 -12.34
N VAL A 64 4.75 3.83 -11.32
CA VAL A 64 3.89 4.67 -10.49
C VAL A 64 3.49 5.91 -11.27
N ASP A 65 2.43 5.80 -12.06
CA ASP A 65 1.92 6.92 -12.87
C ASP A 65 1.00 7.83 -12.04
N VAL A 66 1.59 8.80 -11.34
CA VAL A 66 0.88 9.77 -10.48
C VAL A 66 -0.25 10.51 -11.19
N ARG A 67 -0.17 10.62 -12.53
CA ARG A 67 -1.17 11.33 -13.32
C ARG A 67 -2.56 10.70 -13.20
N ARG A 68 -2.62 9.41 -12.84
CA ARG A 68 -3.84 8.63 -12.67
C ARG A 68 -4.65 8.99 -11.42
N PHE A 69 -4.08 9.77 -10.50
CA PHE A 69 -4.65 9.99 -9.16
C PHE A 69 -5.02 11.46 -8.90
N GLY A 70 -5.47 12.18 -9.93
CA GLY A 70 -6.03 13.53 -9.75
C GLY A 70 -5.28 14.66 -10.46
N THR A 71 -4.37 14.34 -11.40
CA THR A 71 -3.78 15.35 -12.29
C THR A 71 -4.58 15.49 -13.59
N THR A 72 -4.35 16.57 -14.34
CA THR A 72 -4.99 16.83 -15.63
C THR A 72 -4.20 16.32 -16.84
N GLY A 73 -3.06 15.65 -16.63
CA GLY A 73 -2.21 15.15 -17.71
C GLY A 73 -2.78 13.90 -18.41
N PRO A 74 -2.49 13.68 -19.71
CA PRO A 74 -2.90 12.47 -20.40
C PRO A 74 -2.26 11.22 -19.77
N ARG A 75 -3.07 10.18 -19.58
CA ARG A 75 -2.62 8.87 -19.09
C ARG A 75 -2.00 8.10 -20.25
N THR A 76 -0.67 7.96 -20.24
CA THR A 76 0.07 7.30 -21.31
C THR A 76 0.59 5.95 -20.83
N GLY A 77 -0.03 4.85 -21.26
CA GLY A 77 0.39 3.48 -20.91
C GLY A 77 -0.21 2.94 -19.60
N PRO A 78 0.05 1.66 -19.26
CA PRO A 78 -0.41 1.04 -18.01
C PRO A 78 0.26 1.68 -16.78
N GLY A 79 -0.37 1.57 -15.62
CA GLY A 79 0.16 2.11 -14.37
C GLY A 79 -0.55 1.47 -13.19
N LEU A 80 0.16 1.36 -12.08
CA LEU A 80 -0.31 0.68 -10.88
C LEU A 80 -1.64 1.26 -10.35
N PRO A 81 -2.49 0.44 -9.70
CA PRO A 81 -3.56 0.94 -8.84
C PRO A 81 -3.00 1.85 -7.74
N LEU A 82 -3.82 2.74 -7.20
CA LEU A 82 -3.38 3.73 -6.21
C LEU A 82 -2.68 3.10 -5.01
N SER A 83 -3.29 2.08 -4.41
CA SER A 83 -2.74 1.36 -3.26
C SER A 83 -1.33 0.84 -3.54
N LEU A 84 -1.15 0.10 -4.63
CA LEU A 84 0.15 -0.44 -5.03
C LEU A 84 1.15 0.65 -5.45
N GLY A 85 0.68 1.71 -6.08
CA GLY A 85 1.51 2.86 -6.45
C GLY A 85 2.07 3.58 -5.22
N VAL A 86 1.24 3.81 -4.19
CA VAL A 86 1.69 4.37 -2.91
C VAL A 86 2.62 3.41 -2.20
N GLY A 87 2.29 2.12 -2.13
CA GLY A 87 3.15 1.11 -1.52
C GLY A 87 4.53 1.05 -2.16
N ARG A 88 4.59 1.07 -3.49
CA ARG A 88 5.85 1.11 -4.24
C ARG A 88 6.63 2.39 -3.96
N TRP A 89 5.96 3.53 -4.00
CA TRP A 89 6.59 4.83 -3.71
C TRP A 89 7.16 4.88 -2.28
N LEU A 90 6.43 4.38 -1.28
CA LEU A 90 6.92 4.30 0.10
C LEU A 90 8.19 3.44 0.21
N LEU A 91 8.24 2.30 -0.49
CA LEU A 91 9.43 1.44 -0.54
C LEU A 91 10.63 2.16 -1.17
N ASP A 92 10.42 2.90 -2.27
CA ASP A 92 11.47 3.70 -2.90
C ASP A 92 11.99 4.79 -1.94
N GLU A 93 11.10 5.47 -1.21
CA GLU A 93 11.48 6.53 -0.25
C GLU A 93 12.28 6.01 0.96
N VAL A 94 12.01 4.78 1.42
CA VAL A 94 12.85 4.13 2.45
C VAL A 94 14.09 3.45 1.88
N GLY A 95 14.36 3.60 0.58
CA GLY A 95 15.56 3.08 -0.07
C GLY A 95 15.57 1.56 -0.27
N TRP A 96 14.40 0.92 -0.30
CA TRP A 96 14.30 -0.51 -0.56
C TRP A 96 14.69 -0.84 -2.01
N THR A 97 15.68 -1.70 -2.19
CA THR A 97 16.19 -2.13 -3.51
C THR A 97 16.08 -3.63 -3.73
N GLY A 98 15.59 -4.38 -2.74
CA GLY A 98 15.42 -5.83 -2.84
C GLY A 98 14.16 -6.23 -3.62
N ARG A 99 13.88 -7.54 -3.64
CA ARG A 99 12.75 -8.10 -4.38
C ARG A 99 11.41 -7.57 -3.84
N THR A 100 10.55 -7.11 -4.75
CA THR A 100 9.20 -6.65 -4.45
C THR A 100 8.20 -7.43 -5.27
N GLU A 101 7.12 -7.88 -4.63
CA GLU A 101 5.96 -8.45 -5.32
C GLU A 101 4.75 -7.57 -5.05
N LEU A 102 3.93 -7.32 -6.07
CA LEU A 102 2.77 -6.43 -5.99
C LEU A 102 1.49 -7.23 -6.18
N LEU A 103 0.63 -7.26 -5.17
CA LEU A 103 -0.60 -8.03 -5.17
C LEU A 103 -1.82 -7.14 -4.93
N ALA A 104 -2.69 -7.08 -5.92
CA ALA A 104 -4.00 -6.45 -5.80
C ALA A 104 -5.03 -7.44 -5.26
N VAL A 105 -5.84 -6.97 -4.31
CA VAL A 105 -7.03 -7.65 -3.80
C VAL A 105 -8.25 -6.88 -4.27
N CYS A 106 -9.30 -7.56 -4.73
CA CYS A 106 -10.50 -6.87 -5.19
C CYS A 106 -11.26 -6.27 -3.99
N TRP A 107 -11.93 -5.13 -4.17
CA TRP A 107 -12.69 -4.49 -3.09
C TRP A 107 -13.83 -5.35 -2.53
N ASP A 108 -14.36 -6.27 -3.33
CA ASP A 108 -15.45 -7.20 -3.01
C ASP A 108 -14.95 -8.64 -2.74
N THR A 109 -13.65 -8.81 -2.49
CA THR A 109 -13.06 -10.10 -2.14
C THR A 109 -13.75 -10.69 -0.92
N SER A 110 -14.13 -11.96 -0.99
CA SER A 110 -14.78 -12.65 0.13
C SER A 110 -13.83 -12.89 1.31
N ASP A 111 -14.36 -13.00 2.52
CA ASP A 111 -13.56 -13.35 3.71
C ASP A 111 -12.79 -14.66 3.51
N GLY A 112 -13.40 -15.66 2.87
CA GLY A 112 -12.75 -16.94 2.58
C GLY A 112 -11.56 -16.81 1.63
N ASP A 113 -11.65 -15.94 0.62
CA ASP A 113 -10.54 -15.67 -0.30
C ASP A 113 -9.42 -14.87 0.39
N LEU A 114 -9.77 -13.94 1.30
CA LEU A 114 -8.79 -13.23 2.12
C LEU A 114 -8.06 -14.17 3.08
N GLU A 115 -8.78 -15.08 3.73
CA GLU A 115 -8.21 -16.13 4.60
C GLU A 115 -7.26 -17.04 3.80
N ALA A 116 -7.67 -17.48 2.61
CA ALA A 116 -6.83 -18.28 1.73
C ALA A 116 -5.56 -17.53 1.29
N LEU A 117 -5.69 -16.23 0.99
CA LEU A 117 -4.54 -15.38 0.67
C LEU A 117 -3.58 -15.26 1.86
N ALA A 118 -4.10 -14.98 3.05
CA ALA A 118 -3.29 -14.86 4.27
C ALA A 118 -2.56 -16.18 4.57
N ALA A 119 -3.25 -17.32 4.47
CA ALA A 119 -2.66 -18.64 4.65
C ALA A 119 -1.52 -18.90 3.66
N ARG A 120 -1.68 -18.51 2.38
CA ARG A 120 -0.63 -18.61 1.36
C ARG A 120 0.61 -17.77 1.71
N LEU A 121 0.42 -16.54 2.20
CA LEU A 121 1.52 -15.66 2.60
C LEU A 121 2.25 -16.19 3.83
N LEU A 122 1.52 -16.71 4.83
CA LEU A 122 2.10 -17.32 6.02
C LEU A 122 2.92 -18.57 5.66
N ALA A 123 2.38 -19.48 4.84
CA ALA A 123 3.10 -20.68 4.39
C ALA A 123 4.36 -20.35 3.55
N ARG A 124 4.40 -19.18 2.88
CA ARG A 124 5.62 -18.68 2.24
C ARG A 124 6.61 -18.14 3.25
N ALA A 125 6.16 -17.37 4.23
CA ALA A 125 7.01 -16.80 5.26
C ALA A 125 7.70 -17.86 6.16
N ASP A 126 7.16 -19.08 6.23
CA ASP A 126 7.82 -20.23 6.86
C ASP A 126 9.00 -20.78 6.03
N ARG A 127 9.04 -20.51 4.72
CA ARG A 127 10.04 -21.02 3.77
C ARG A 127 11.09 -19.98 3.39
N GLU A 128 10.71 -18.70 3.34
CA GLU A 128 11.58 -17.58 3.00
C GLU A 128 11.33 -16.40 3.94
N ASN A 129 12.34 -15.55 4.17
CA ASN A 129 12.21 -14.35 5.00
C ASN A 129 11.33 -13.31 4.30
N LEU A 130 10.01 -13.43 4.46
CA LEU A 130 9.00 -12.60 3.81
C LEU A 130 8.47 -11.53 4.77
N ALA A 131 8.38 -10.30 4.27
CA ALA A 131 7.63 -9.23 4.91
C ALA A 131 6.43 -8.81 4.05
N VAL A 132 5.38 -8.31 4.70
CA VAL A 132 4.17 -7.81 4.04
C VAL A 132 4.00 -6.33 4.34
N LEU A 133 3.83 -5.54 3.28
CA LEU A 133 3.34 -4.16 3.36
C LEU A 133 1.88 -4.14 2.91
N LEU A 134 0.95 -3.95 3.85
CA LEU A 134 -0.48 -3.91 3.59
C LEU A 134 -0.94 -2.45 3.46
N LEU A 135 -1.57 -2.14 2.32
CA LEU A 135 -2.13 -0.83 2.02
C LEU A 135 -3.63 -0.86 2.19
N GLY A 136 -4.11 -0.18 3.23
CA GLY A 136 -5.51 -0.12 3.58
C GLY A 136 -5.86 1.24 4.18
N GLU A 137 -6.99 1.80 3.77
CA GLU A 137 -7.52 2.99 4.43
C GLU A 137 -8.24 2.59 5.71
N GLY A 138 -8.11 3.45 6.73
CA GLY A 138 -8.97 3.37 7.92
C GLY A 138 -10.42 3.76 7.59
N SER A 139 -11.29 3.65 8.58
CA SER A 139 -12.71 3.99 8.45
C SER A 139 -12.91 5.43 7.92
N THR A 140 -13.86 5.61 7.01
CA THR A 140 -14.25 6.94 6.50
C THR A 140 -15.17 7.71 7.46
N ARG A 141 -15.53 7.11 8.59
CA ARG A 141 -16.47 7.63 9.61
C ARG A 141 -15.78 8.50 10.67
N ARG A 142 -14.92 9.42 10.24
CA ARG A 142 -14.00 10.20 11.10
C ARG A 142 -14.66 11.36 11.86
N GLY A 143 -16.00 11.40 11.95
CA GLY A 143 -16.72 12.47 12.63
C GLY A 143 -18.24 12.38 12.45
N ALA A 144 -19.00 13.11 13.29
CA ALA A 144 -20.47 13.11 13.31
C ALA A 144 -21.13 13.61 12.00
N THR A 145 -20.34 14.23 11.11
CA THR A 145 -20.77 14.70 9.79
C THR A 145 -20.26 13.83 8.64
N ALA A 146 -19.52 12.75 8.93
CA ALA A 146 -19.09 11.79 7.92
C ALA A 146 -20.29 10.94 7.44
N PRO A 147 -20.35 10.54 6.16
CA PRO A 147 -21.40 9.63 5.69
C PRO A 147 -21.35 8.28 6.42
N GLY A 148 -22.38 7.97 7.23
CA GLY A 148 -22.49 6.75 8.04
C GLY A 148 -22.51 7.02 9.56
N PHE A 149 -22.77 5.98 10.36
CA PHE A 149 -22.68 6.08 11.84
C PHE A 149 -21.22 6.18 12.27
N LEU A 150 -20.93 6.97 13.31
CA LEU A 150 -19.60 7.09 13.94
C LEU A 150 -19.03 5.70 14.26
N ASP A 151 -17.77 5.48 13.90
CA ASP A 151 -17.02 4.29 14.27
C ASP A 151 -16.03 4.68 15.38
N GLU A 152 -16.17 4.07 16.57
CA GLU A 152 -15.33 4.40 17.74
C GLU A 152 -13.87 3.95 17.57
N ARG A 153 -13.55 3.18 16.51
CA ARG A 153 -12.19 2.77 16.16
C ARG A 153 -11.52 3.69 15.12
N ALA A 154 -12.23 4.70 14.62
CA ALA A 154 -11.78 5.62 13.59
C ALA A 154 -11.03 6.84 14.14
#